data_AF-A0A7X7QAQ1-F1
#
_entry.id   AF-A0A7X7QAQ1-F1
#
_cell.length_a   1.000
_cell.length_b   1.000
_cell.length_c   1.000
_cell.angle_alpha   90.00
_cell.angle_beta   90.00
_cell.angle_gamma   90.00
#
_symmetry.space_group_name_H-M   'P 1'
#
loop_
_entity.id
_entity.type
_entity.pdbx_description
1 polymer ?
#
loop_
_entity_poly.entity_id
_entity_poly.type
_entity_poly.pdbx_seq_one_letter_code
_entity_poly.pdbx_strand_id
1 'polypeptide(L)' 'MVRLAVLADIHGNGQALRAVLADLDRLGGADHVLVLGDIALLGPQPAEVAALL' A
#
# COMPACT_ATOMS: atom_id res chain seq x y z
N MET A 1 3.19 13.90 17.48
CA MET A 1 2.12 14.08 16.48
C MET A 1 1.81 12.73 15.87
N VAL A 2 0.56 12.49 15.48
CA VAL A 2 0.17 11.28 14.73
C VAL A 2 0.53 11.47 13.24
N ARG A 3 1.10 10.44 12.61
CA ARG A 3 1.44 10.36 11.19
C ARG A 3 0.52 9.37 10.48
N LEU A 4 -0.10 9.80 9.39
CA LEU A 4 -0.97 8.97 8.56
C LEU A 4 -0.34 8.78 7.17
N ALA A 5 -0.16 7.53 6.75
CA ALA A 5 0.15 7.19 5.37
C ALA A 5 -1.15 6.96 4.60
N VAL A 6 -1.31 7.61 3.44
CA VAL A 6 -2.51 7.47 2.59
C VAL A 6 -2.09 6.87 1.25
N LEU A 7 -2.70 5.75 0.89
CA LEU A 7 -2.45 5.03 -0.35
C LEU A 7 -3.76 4.92 -1.15
N ALA A 8 -3.64 4.85 -2.47
CA ALA A 8 -4.75 4.69 -3.39
C ALA A 8 -4.29 3.93 -4.63
N ASP A 9 -5.25 3.43 -5.42
CA ASP A 9 -5.07 2.98 -6.80
C ASP A 9 -3.93 1.95 -6.96
N ILE A 10 -3.89 0.98 -6.03
CA ILE A 10 -2.87 -0.09 -6.05
C ILE A 10 -3.09 -1.00 -7.26
N HIS A 11 -4.34 -1.15 -7.71
CA HIS A 11 -4.73 -1.91 -8.90
C HIS A 11 -4.01 -3.24 -9.00
N GLY A 12 -4.03 -4.04 -7.93
CA GLY A 12 -3.42 -5.36 -7.84
C GLY A 12 -1.92 -5.40 -8.15
N ASN A 13 -1.20 -4.28 -8.04
CA ASN A 13 0.24 -4.19 -8.28
C ASN A 13 1.03 -4.39 -6.97
N GLY A 14 1.23 -5.64 -6.59
CA GLY A 14 1.95 -6.01 -5.37
C GLY A 14 3.43 -5.63 -5.37
N GLN A 15 4.09 -5.65 -6.54
CA GLN A 15 5.45 -5.13 -6.68
C GLN A 15 5.54 -3.63 -6.35
N ALA A 16 4.61 -2.81 -6.86
CA ALA A 16 4.56 -1.38 -6.53
C ALA A 16 4.24 -1.16 -5.05
N LEU A 17 3.27 -1.90 -4.50
CA LEU A 17 2.92 -1.78 -3.09
C LEU A 17 4.11 -2.10 -2.16
N ARG A 18 4.87 -3.17 -2.42
CA ARG A 18 6.10 -3.48 -1.66
C ARG A 18 7.10 -2.35 -1.70
N ALA A 19 7.30 -1.72 -2.86
CA ALA A 19 8.23 -0.60 -2.99
C ALA A 19 7.78 0.59 -2.14
N VAL A 20 6.49 0.92 -2.16
CA VAL A 20 5.91 2.01 -1.35
C VAL A 20 6.01 1.72 0.15
N LEU A 21 5.70 0.49 0.58
CA LEU A 21 5.82 0.10 1.99
C LEU A 21 7.27 0.15 2.49
N ALA A 22 8.22 -0.33 1.68
CA ALA A 22 9.63 -0.25 2.01
C ALA A 22 10.15 1.20 2.09
N ASP A 23 9.64 2.10 1.26
CA ASP A 23 9.95 3.53 1.34
C ASP A 23 9.32 4.18 2.59
N LEU A 24 8.07 3.83 2.92
CA LEU A 24 7.41 4.27 4.14
C LEU A 24 8.22 3.86 5.39
N ASP A 25 8.69 2.63 5.45
CA ASP A 25 9.56 2.15 6.54
C ASP A 25 10.86 2.95 6.64
N ARG A 26 11.50 3.26 5.49
CA ARG A 26 12.71 4.11 5.45
C ARG A 26 12.46 5.53 5.96
N LEU A 27 11.26 6.06 5.78
CA LEU A 27 10.84 7.39 6.27
C LEU A 27 10.45 7.39 7.76
N GLY A 28 10.62 6.24 8.45
CA GLY A 28 10.31 6.04 9.85
C GLY A 28 8.87 5.63 10.14
N GLY A 29 8.14 5.15 9.13
CA GLY A 29 6.79 4.61 9.27
C GLY A 29 5.68 5.66 9.48
N ALA A 30 4.48 5.14 9.75
CA ALA A 30 3.29 5.90 10.12
C ALA A 30 2.52 5.16 11.22
N ASP A 31 1.75 5.89 12.02
CA ASP A 31 0.90 5.28 13.06
C ASP A 31 -0.30 4.55 12.45
N HIS A 32 -0.76 5.03 11.29
CA HIS A 32 -1.90 4.48 10.57
C HIS A 32 -1.65 4.51 9.07
N VAL A 33 -2.25 3.53 8.38
CA VAL A 33 -2.29 3.43 6.93
C VAL A 33 -3.75 3.45 6.48
N LEU A 34 -4.11 4.40 5.62
CA LEU A 34 -5.45 4.53 5.05
C LEU A 34 -5.38 4.22 3.55
N VAL A 35 -6.15 3.23 3.10
CA VAL A 35 -6.25 2.84 1.70
C VAL A 35 -7.59 3.33 1.14
N LEU A 36 -7.55 4.18 0.11
CA LEU A 36 -8.73 4.88 -0.40
C LEU A 36 -9.61 4.07 -1.34
N GLY A 37 -9.13 2.92 -1.84
CA GLY A 37 -9.88 2.07 -2.78
C GLY A 37 -9.00 1.51 -3.88
N ASP A 38 -9.65 0.96 -4.91
CA ASP A 38 -9.01 0.43 -6.14
C ASP A 38 -7.81 -0.48 -5.85
N ILE A 39 -8.02 -1.39 -4.91
CA ILE A 39 -6.96 -2.22 -4.31
C ILE A 39 -6.48 -3.29 -5.29
N ALA A 40 -7.40 -4.05 -5.88
CA ALA A 40 -7.10 -5.31 -6.57
C ALA A 40 -7.67 -5.36 -8.01
N LEU A 41 -8.18 -4.24 -8.52
CA LEU A 41 -8.83 -4.18 -9.83
C LEU A 41 -7.79 -4.21 -10.96
N LEU A 42 -7.92 -5.17 -11.90
CA LEU A 42 -7.17 -5.29 -13.15
C LEU A 42 -5.65 -5.53 -13.04
N GLY A 43 -5.12 -5.63 -11.82
CA GLY A 43 -3.71 -5.88 -11.57
C GLY A 43 -3.25 -7.32 -11.71
N PRO A 44 -1.93 -7.54 -11.87
CA PRO A 44 -1.36 -8.88 -12.02
C PRO A 44 -1.31 -9.69 -10.72
N GLN A 45 -1.35 -9.03 -9.54
CA GLN A 45 -1.08 -9.64 -8.23
C GLN A 45 -2.15 -9.28 -7.17
N PRO A 46 -3.45 -9.45 -7.43
CA PRO A 46 -4.52 -9.01 -6.53
C PRO A 46 -4.49 -9.72 -5.16
N ALA A 47 -4.22 -11.04 -5.14
CA ALA A 47 -4.12 -11.80 -3.89
C ALA A 47 -2.90 -11.38 -3.05
N GLU A 48 -1.82 -10.99 -3.72
CA GLU A 48 -0.61 -10.52 -3.06
C GLU A 48 -0.82 -9.16 -2.40
N VAL A 49 -1.47 -8.23 -3.10
CA VAL A 49 -1.88 -6.94 -2.54
C VAL A 49 -2.77 -7.14 -1.32
N ALA A 50 -3.75 -8.04 -1.39
CA ALA A 50 -4.63 -8.34 -0.27
C ALA A 50 -3.90 -8.97 0.94
N ALA A 51 -2.74 -9.59 0.75
CA ALA A 51 -1.92 -10.14 1.82
C ALA A 51 -0.93 -9.13 2.42
N LEU A 52 -0.62 -8.05 1.68
CA LEU A 52 0.29 -6.98 2.09
C LEU A 52 -0.41 -5.85 2.87
N LEU A 53 -1.73 -5.72 2.73
CA LEU A 53 -2.58 -4.77 3.45
C LEU A 53 -3.21 -5.44 4.67
#